data_AF-A0A7K0CPU4-F1
#
_entry.id   AF-A0A7K0CPU4-F1
#
_cell.length_a   1.000
_cell.length_b   1.000
_cell.length_c   1.000
_cell.angle_alpha   90.00
_cell.angle_beta   90.00
_cell.angle_gamma   90.00
#
_symmetry.space_group_name_H-M   'P 1'
#
loop_
_entity.id
_entity.type
_entity.pdbx_description
1 polymer ?
#
loop_
_entity_poly.entity_id
_entity_poly.type
_entity_poly.pdbx_seq_one_letter_code
_entity_poly.pdbx_strand_id
1 'polypeptide(L)' 'MFTDPAMLSLLTRLAEPACASGAVDRDRADAWLDEQRHRADTGRLLIAVPVFLAAASSPSHSGGRP' A
#
# COMPACT_ATOMS: atom_id res chain seq x y z
N MET A 1 12.81 14.11 -5.43
CA MET A 1 12.49 14.00 -3.99
C MET A 1 11.31 13.04 -3.85
N PHE A 2 11.19 12.33 -2.72
CA PHE A 2 10.13 11.33 -2.46
C PHE A 2 8.71 11.90 -2.33
N THR A 3 8.44 13.10 -2.85
CA THR A 3 7.18 13.87 -2.73
C THR A 3 6.52 14.12 -4.09
N ASP A 4 7.04 13.52 -5.15
CA ASP A 4 6.58 13.77 -6.51
C ASP A 4 5.23 13.06 -6.80
N PRO A 5 4.32 13.66 -7.59
CA PRO A 5 3.06 13.03 -8.04
C PRO A 5 3.23 11.63 -8.67
N ALA A 6 4.40 11.32 -9.23
CA ALA A 6 4.72 9.98 -9.71
C ALA A 6 4.71 8.93 -8.59
N MET A 7 5.05 9.30 -7.36
CA MET A 7 5.00 8.40 -6.20
C MET A 7 3.56 8.07 -5.82
N LEU A 8 2.65 9.04 -5.82
CA LEU A 8 1.23 8.79 -5.55
C LEU A 8 0.65 7.80 -6.58
N SER A 9 1.02 7.96 -7.84
CA SER A 9 0.62 7.03 -8.92
C SER A 9 1.11 5.60 -8.68
N LEU A 10 2.34 5.43 -8.19
CA LEU A 10 2.87 4.11 -7.82
C LEU A 10 2.10 3.50 -6.64
N LEU A 11 1.80 4.28 -5.61
CA LEU A 11 1.09 3.81 -4.42
C LEU A 11 -0.35 3.36 -4.75
N THR A 12 -1.06 4.09 -5.62
CA THR A 12 -2.38 3.68 -6.12
C THR A 12 -2.33 2.33 -6.82
N ARG A 13 -1.33 2.11 -7.69
CA ARG A 13 -1.15 0.83 -8.40
C ARG A 13 -0.80 -0.34 -7.47
N LEU A 14 -0.24 -0.09 -6.30
CA LEU A 14 0.06 -1.12 -5.29
C LEU A 14 -1.15 -1.42 -4.39
N ALA A 15 -1.99 -0.42 -4.12
CA ALA A 15 -3.20 -0.59 -3.30
C ALA A 15 -4.23 -1.50 -3.97
N GLU A 16 -4.37 -1.42 -5.30
CA GLU A 16 -5.32 -2.22 -6.07
C GLU A 16 -5.13 -3.74 -5.88
N PRO A 17 -3.94 -4.33 -6.12
CA PRO A 17 -3.70 -5.76 -5.84
C PRO A 17 -3.88 -6.14 -4.37
N ALA A 18 -3.55 -5.24 -3.43
CA ALA A 18 -3.68 -5.50 -2.00
C ALA A 18 -5.14 -5.56 -1.55
N CYS A 19 -6.01 -4.75 -2.17
CA CYS A 19 -7.45 -4.86 -1.99
C CYS A 19 -8.01 -6.12 -2.65
N ALA A 20 -7.58 -6.42 -3.88
CA ALA A 20 -8.06 -7.58 -4.64
C ALA A 20 -7.72 -8.92 -3.98
N SER A 21 -6.59 -9.01 -3.26
CA SER A 21 -6.21 -10.18 -2.48
C SER A 21 -6.90 -10.26 -1.10
N GLY A 22 -7.66 -9.24 -0.70
CA GLY A 22 -8.25 -9.13 0.62
C GLY A 22 -7.25 -8.83 1.75
N ALA A 23 -5.98 -8.54 1.41
CA ALA A 23 -4.95 -8.19 2.39
C ALA A 23 -5.23 -6.83 3.07
N VAL A 24 -5.96 -5.94 2.38
CA VAL A 24 -6.37 -4.63 2.88
C VAL A 24 -7.83 -4.39 2.51
N ASP A 25 -8.60 -3.88 3.45
CA ASP A 25 -9.96 -3.40 3.20
C ASP A 25 -9.95 -2.16 2.30
N ARG A 26 -10.98 -2.00 1.45
CA ARG A 26 -11.04 -0.92 0.46
C ARG A 26 -11.12 0.46 1.13
N ASP A 27 -11.97 0.63 2.14
CA ASP A 27 -12.12 1.91 2.85
C ASP A 27 -10.81 2.30 3.54
N ARG A 28 -10.09 1.30 4.08
CA ARG A 28 -8.77 1.50 4.67
C ARG A 28 -7.71 1.91 3.65
N ALA A 29 -7.74 1.32 2.46
CA ALA A 29 -6.82 1.67 1.38
C ALA A 29 -7.08 3.10 0.86
N ASP A 30 -8.35 3.48 0.70
CA ASP A 30 -8.74 4.80 0.23
C ASP A 30 -8.37 5.89 1.25
N ALA A 31 -8.65 5.68 2.55
CA ALA A 31 -8.24 6.60 3.61
C ALA A 31 -6.71 6.81 3.67
N TRP A 32 -5.94 5.74 3.45
CA TRP A 32 -4.48 5.84 3.41
C TRP A 32 -3.98 6.59 2.17
N LEU A 33 -4.60 6.40 1.00
CA LEU A 33 -4.24 7.14 -0.23
C LEU A 33 -4.53 8.63 -0.11
N ASP A 34 -5.65 9.01 0.52
CA ASP A 34 -5.97 10.42 0.77
C ASP A 34 -4.95 11.07 1.72
N GLU A 35 -4.50 10.33 2.74
CA GLU A 35 -3.43 10.78 3.61
C GLU A 35 -2.11 10.96 2.84
N GLN A 36 -1.77 10.05 1.92
CA GLN A 36 -0.56 10.20 1.09
C GLN A 36 -0.68 11.41 0.15
N ARG A 37 -1.86 11.67 -0.43
CA ARG A 37 -2.09 12.86 -1.25
C ARG A 37 -1.87 14.14 -0.44
N HIS A 38 -2.46 14.24 0.75
CA HIS A 38 -2.26 15.40 1.63
C HIS A 38 -0.78 15.62 2.03
N ARG A 39 -0.04 14.54 2.25
CA ARG A 39 1.40 14.59 2.55
C ARG A 39 2.25 14.99 1.34
N ALA A 40 1.90 14.54 0.13
CA ALA A 40 2.54 14.99 -1.09
C ALA A 40 2.35 16.51 -1.28
N ASP A 41 1.12 16.99 -1.11
CA ASP A 41 0.77 18.41 -1.27
C ASP A 41 1.50 19.32 -0.26
N THR A 42 1.81 18.81 0.93
CA THR A 42 2.51 19.55 2.00
C THR A 42 4.04 19.34 1.99
N GLY A 43 4.59 18.66 0.98
CA GLY A 43 6.04 18.39 0.87
C GLY A 43 6.58 17.44 1.94
N ARG A 44 5.70 16.66 2.60
CA ARG A 44 6.03 15.72 3.68
C ARG A 44 5.58 14.29 3.36
N LEU A 45 5.66 13.87 2.11
CA LEU A 45 5.48 12.47 1.73
C LEU A 45 6.65 11.65 2.30
N LEU A 46 6.51 11.28 3.57
CA LEU A 46 7.16 10.11 4.11
C LEU A 46 6.43 8.93 3.48
N ILE A 47 7.15 8.11 2.70
CA ILE A 47 6.76 6.72 2.54
C ILE A 47 6.77 6.14 3.94
N ALA A 48 5.64 6.24 4.65
CA ALA A 48 5.29 5.24 5.62
C ALA A 48 5.17 3.99 4.77
N VAL A 49 6.26 3.22 4.67
CA VAL A 49 6.28 1.92 3.99
C VAL A 49 5.04 1.22 4.51
N PRO A 50 4.00 1.03 3.69
CA PRO A 50 2.75 0.52 4.22
C PRO A 50 3.10 -0.81 4.88
N VAL A 51 2.74 -0.94 6.16
CA VAL A 51 2.88 -2.19 6.93
C VAL A 51 2.29 -3.38 6.16
N PHE A 52 1.45 -3.11 5.16
CA PHE A 52 0.90 -4.06 4.18
C PHE A 52 1.92 -4.73 3.24
N LEU A 53 3.09 -4.13 2.96
CA LEU A 53 4.14 -4.80 2.19
C LEU A 53 4.71 -6.02 2.93
N ALA A 54 4.64 -6.06 4.27
CA ALA A 54 5.05 -7.21 5.07
C ALA A 54 4.03 -8.38 5.03
N ALA A 55 2.79 -8.15 4.60
CA ALA A 55 1.80 -9.21 4.45
C ALA A 55 1.94 -9.97 3.11
N ALA A 56 2.44 -9.31 2.07
CA ALA A 56 2.66 -9.90 0.75
C ALA A 56 3.86 -10.88 0.67
N SER A 57 4.71 -10.89 1.69
CA SER A 57 5.88 -11.78 1.78
C SER A 57 5.66 -12.98 2.69
N SER A 58 4.45 -13.17 3.24
CA SER A 58 4.10 -14.44 3.87
C SER A 58 4.04 -15.49 2.75
N PRO A 59 4.93 -16.50 2.74
CA PRO A 59 4.80 -17.60 1.80
C PRO A 59 3.42 -18.23 2.05
N SER A 60 2.65 -18.44 1.00
CA SER A 60 1.51 -19.35 1.08
C SER A 60 2.03 -20.64 1.71
N HIS A 61 1.62 -20.92 2.94
CA HIS A 61 1.96 -22.17 3.61
C HIS A 61 1.20 -23.27 2.87
N SER A 62 1.74 -23.73 1.74
CA SER A 62 1.48 -25.07 1.24
C SER A 62 2.13 -26.05 2.21
N GLY A 63 1.59 -26.10 3.42
CA GLY A 63 1.84 -27.15 4.38
C GLY A 63 1.21 -28.41 3.81
N GLY A 64 2.07 -29.37 3.45
CA GLY A 64 1.64 -30.73 3.14
C GLY A 64 0.81 -31.31 4.28
N ARG A 65 0.02 -32.35 4.05
CA ARG A 65 0.44 -33.76 3.97
C ARG A 65 -0.85 -34.61 4.10
N PRO A 66 -0.82 -35.95 4.00
CA PRO A 66 0.32 -36.86 3.82
C PRO A 66 0.40 -37.54 2.46
#